data_AF-A0A496T5D4-F1
#
_entry.id   AF-A0A496T5D4-F1
#
_cell.length_a   1.000
_cell.length_b   1.000
_cell.length_c   1.000
_cell.angle_alpha   90.00
_cell.angle_beta   90.00
_cell.angle_gamma   90.00
#
_symmetry.space_group_name_H-M   'P 1'
#
loop_
_entity.id
_entity.type
_entity.pdbx_description
1 polymer ?
#
loop_
_entity_poly.entity_id
_entity_poly.type
_entity_poly.pdbx_seq_one_letter_code
_entity_poly.pdbx_strand_id
1 'polypeptide(L)'
;MLIITLFLSGFFSGSEIAFVSVSRIQIEIWLRKKLKGAANAFYLSSQPERFLSTVLIGTNIVNITFASLITYYLQAYFNDFLIVLFNSAILLLLGEIIPKTICRKMARRWVRVLALPLRFFHLLFFPIIKAINFVVNGILIFLG
;
A
#
# COMPACT_ATOMS: atom_id res chain seq x y z
N MET A 1 -19.01 0.95 -1.22
CA MET A 1 -17.77 0.37 -1.77
C MET A 1 -16.70 1.41 -2.08
N LEU A 2 -17.01 2.52 -2.78
CA LEU A 2 -16.05 3.58 -3.11
C LEU A 2 -15.24 4.11 -1.92
N ILE A 3 -15.91 4.40 -0.80
CA ILE A 3 -15.28 4.88 0.42
C ILE A 3 -14.26 3.86 0.95
N ILE A 4 -14.60 2.56 0.91
CA ILE A 4 -13.71 1.48 1.38
C ILE A 4 -12.45 1.42 0.52
N THR A 5 -12.60 1.45 -0.81
CA THR A 5 -11.46 1.49 -1.73
C THR A 5 -10.60 2.74 -1.51
N LEU A 6 -11.20 3.91 -1.26
CA LEU A 6 -10.44 5.12 -0.98
C LEU A 6 -9.62 5.00 0.32
N PHE A 7 -10.22 4.46 1.38
CA PHE A 7 -9.51 4.18 2.62
C PHE A 7 -8.40 3.14 2.45
N LEU A 8 -8.64 2.10 1.65
CA LEU A 8 -7.64 1.07 1.40
C LEU A 8 -6.45 1.62 0.58
N SER A 9 -6.71 2.51 -0.38
CA SER A 9 -5.69 3.20 -1.17
C SER A 9 -4.81 4.03 -0.24
N GLY A 10 -5.43 4.85 0.62
CA GLY A 10 -4.73 5.63 1.65
C GLY A 10 -3.97 4.78 2.66
N PHE A 11 -4.51 3.62 3.02
CA PHE A 11 -3.85 2.67 3.90
C PHE A 11 -2.55 2.12 3.29
N PHE A 12 -2.58 1.62 2.05
CA PHE A 12 -1.39 1.06 1.40
C PHE A 12 -0.35 2.15 1.13
N SER A 13 -0.79 3.24 0.51
CA SER A 13 0.08 4.36 0.12
C SER A 13 0.69 5.07 1.35
N GLY A 14 -0.09 5.23 2.43
CA GLY A 14 0.39 5.74 3.70
C GLY A 14 1.33 4.78 4.43
N SER A 15 1.05 3.47 4.38
CA SER A 15 1.92 2.45 4.97
C SER A 15 3.31 2.43 4.33
N GLU A 16 3.39 2.57 3.01
CA GLU A 16 4.65 2.70 2.28
C GLU A 16 5.55 3.75 2.91
N ILE A 17 5.02 4.98 2.99
CA ILE A 17 5.78 6.14 3.46
C ILE A 17 6.04 6.05 4.95
N ALA A 18 5.13 5.49 5.76
CA ALA A 18 5.36 5.28 7.18
C ALA A 18 6.60 4.39 7.41
N PHE A 19 6.69 3.25 6.70
CA PHE A 19 7.79 2.30 6.88
C PHE A 19 9.11 2.84 6.32
N VAL A 20 9.09 3.52 5.17
CA VAL A 20 10.29 4.15 4.60
C VAL A 20 10.81 5.28 5.50
N SER A 21 9.93 5.96 6.24
CA SER A 21 10.31 7.08 7.10
C SER A 21 10.86 6.66 8.48
N VAL A 22 10.89 5.37 8.80
CA VAL A 22 11.39 4.86 10.09
C VAL A 22 12.62 3.99 9.87
N SER A 23 13.69 4.26 10.62
CA SER A 23 14.91 3.44 10.55
C SER A 23 14.70 2.03 11.11
N ARG A 24 15.38 1.05 10.54
CA ARG A 24 15.36 -0.35 11.02
C ARG A 24 15.79 -0.46 12.49
N ILE A 25 16.79 0.32 12.90
CA ILE A 25 17.25 0.41 14.29
C ILE A 25 16.12 0.81 15.23
N GLN A 26 15.29 1.78 14.83
CA GLN A 26 14.15 2.21 15.65
C GLN A 26 13.12 1.09 15.82
N ILE A 27 12.89 0.29 14.78
CA ILE A 27 11.99 -0.87 14.82
C ILE A 27 12.55 -1.95 15.74
N GLU A 28 13.85 -2.22 15.70
CA GLU A 28 14.53 -3.16 16.61
C GLU A 28 14.42 -2.72 18.07
N ILE A 29 14.57 -1.42 18.36
CA ILE A 29 14.37 -0.87 19.71
C ILE A 29 12.94 -1.16 20.18
N TRP A 30 11.92 -0.96 19.34
CA TRP A 30 10.54 -1.26 19.69
C TRP A 30 10.29 -2.75 19.92
N LEU A 31 10.96 -3.61 19.15
CA LEU A 31 10.89 -5.07 19.30
C LEU A 31 11.45 -5.50 20.66
N ARG A 32 12.64 -5.00 21.03
CA ARG A 32 13.28 -5.28 22.33
C ARG A 32 12.42 -4.78 23.50
N LYS A 33 11.77 -3.62 23.34
CA LYS A 33 10.82 -3.06 24.31
C LYS A 33 9.44 -3.76 24.31
N LYS A 34 9.24 -4.81 23.51
CA LYS A 34 7.98 -5.57 23.38
C LYS A 34 6.75 -4.68 23.15
N LEU A 35 6.91 -3.59 22.38
CA LEU A 35 5.79 -2.69 22.10
C LEU A 35 4.77 -3.37 21.19
N LYS A 36 3.49 -3.06 21.37
CA LYS A 36 2.41 -3.56 20.51
C LYS A 36 2.71 -3.25 19.04
N GLY A 37 2.53 -4.23 18.16
CA GLY A 37 2.80 -4.13 16.72
C GLY A 37 4.27 -4.19 16.31
N ALA A 38 5.23 -4.14 17.25
CA ALA A 38 6.66 -4.12 16.92
C ALA A 38 7.14 -5.42 16.23
N ALA A 39 6.63 -6.58 16.64
CA ALA A 39 6.95 -7.85 16.00
C ALA A 39 6.53 -7.89 14.51
N ASN A 40 5.34 -7.37 14.21
CA ASN A 40 4.87 -7.29 12.81
C ASN A 40 5.66 -6.26 12.01
N ALA A 41 5.97 -5.10 12.61
CA ALA A 41 6.77 -4.08 11.95
C ALA A 41 8.18 -4.60 11.63
N PHE A 42 8.78 -5.34 12.56
CA PHE A 42 10.07 -5.97 12.36
C PHE A 42 10.04 -7.06 11.27
N TYR A 43 9.02 -7.92 11.27
CA TYR A 43 8.82 -8.92 10.23
C TYR A 43 8.77 -8.29 8.83
N LEU A 44 7.91 -7.28 8.66
CA LEU A 44 7.74 -6.57 7.38
C LEU A 44 9.02 -5.83 6.97
N SER A 45 9.66 -5.13 7.91
CA SER A 45 10.92 -4.40 7.65
C SER A 45 12.11 -5.31 7.35
N SER A 46 12.06 -6.60 7.74
CA SER A 46 13.13 -7.55 7.47
C SER A 46 13.05 -8.15 6.07
N GLN A 47 11.95 -7.94 5.34
CA GLN A 47 11.75 -8.40 3.96
C GLN A 47 11.27 -7.22 3.08
N PRO A 48 12.11 -6.18 2.89
CA PRO A 48 11.70 -4.92 2.29
C PRO A 48 11.17 -5.09 0.87
N GLU A 49 11.77 -5.97 0.07
CA GLU A 49 11.32 -6.27 -1.29
C GLU A 49 9.88 -6.79 -1.30
N ARG A 50 9.59 -7.83 -0.51
CA ARG A 50 8.23 -8.39 -0.43
C ARG A 50 7.22 -7.43 0.18
N PHE A 51 7.65 -6.63 1.16
CA PHE A 51 6.83 -5.56 1.72
C PHE A 51 6.45 -4.54 0.64
N LEU A 52 7.42 -4.03 -0.13
CA LEU A 52 7.18 -3.07 -1.21
C LEU A 52 6.28 -3.68 -2.29
N SER A 53 6.51 -4.93 -2.69
CA SER A 53 5.63 -5.62 -3.64
C SER A 53 4.20 -5.71 -3.12
N THR A 54 4.01 -6.05 -1.84
CA THR A 54 2.67 -6.13 -1.21
C THR A 54 1.95 -4.79 -1.29
N VAL A 55 2.64 -3.71 -0.92
CA VAL A 55 2.07 -2.35 -0.89
C VAL A 55 1.78 -1.85 -2.30
N LEU A 56 2.66 -2.11 -3.26
CA LEU A 56 2.49 -1.73 -4.66
C LEU A 56 1.30 -2.46 -5.29
N ILE A 57 1.21 -3.78 -5.09
CA ILE A 57 0.07 -4.59 -5.55
C ILE A 57 -1.23 -4.09 -4.91
N GLY A 58 -1.24 -3.88 -3.60
CA GLY A 58 -2.40 -3.39 -2.87
C GLY A 58 -2.88 -2.03 -3.39
N THR A 59 -1.97 -1.07 -3.51
CA THR A 59 -2.28 0.27 -4.04
C THR A 59 -2.86 0.18 -5.45
N ASN A 60 -2.24 -0.59 -6.34
CA ASN A 60 -2.67 -0.69 -7.73
C ASN A 60 -4.04 -1.38 -7.87
N ILE A 61 -4.25 -2.52 -7.21
CA ILE A 61 -5.54 -3.22 -7.25
C ILE A 61 -6.66 -2.30 -6.77
N VAL A 62 -6.44 -1.61 -5.66
CA VAL A 62 -7.44 -0.73 -5.06
C VAL A 62 -7.70 0.49 -5.95
N ASN A 63 -6.65 1.12 -6.49
CA ASN A 63 -6.77 2.29 -7.35
C ASN A 63 -7.54 1.96 -8.64
N ILE A 64 -7.21 0.83 -9.29
CA ILE A 64 -7.92 0.36 -10.49
C ILE A 64 -9.38 0.02 -10.16
N THR A 65 -9.63 -0.62 -9.01
CA THR A 65 -10.99 -0.94 -8.55
C THR A 65 -11.79 0.35 -8.30
N PHE A 66 -11.20 1.34 -7.64
CA PHE A 66 -11.84 2.64 -7.40
C PHE A 66 -12.18 3.33 -8.73
N ALA A 67 -11.20 3.41 -9.64
CA ALA A 67 -11.40 4.02 -10.96
C ALA A 67 -12.53 3.35 -11.74
N SER A 68 -12.52 2.02 -11.79
CA SER A 68 -13.54 1.23 -12.49
C SER A 68 -14.93 1.44 -11.89
N LEU A 69 -15.04 1.47 -10.57
CA LEU A 69 -16.31 1.73 -9.88
C LEU A 69 -16.80 3.17 -10.12
N ILE A 70 -15.93 4.16 -10.02
CA ILE A 70 -16.28 5.57 -10.29
C ILE A 70 -16.83 5.70 -11.72
N THR A 71 -16.12 5.15 -12.70
CA THR A 71 -16.56 5.17 -14.10
C THR A 71 -17.91 4.49 -14.25
N TYR A 72 -18.08 3.28 -13.70
CA TYR A 72 -19.36 2.55 -13.76
C TYR A 72 -20.55 3.35 -13.21
N TYR A 73 -20.37 4.08 -12.09
CA TYR A 73 -21.46 4.85 -11.50
C TYR A 73 -21.73 6.19 -12.19
N LEU A 74 -20.70 6.82 -12.77
CA LEU A 74 -20.82 8.18 -13.34
C LEU A 74 -20.98 8.21 -14.86
N GLN A 75 -20.70 7.12 -15.57
CA GLN A 75 -20.77 7.06 -17.05
C GLN A 75 -22.15 7.43 -17.62
N ALA A 76 -23.23 7.26 -16.85
CA ALA A 76 -24.57 7.61 -17.28
C ALA A 76 -24.88 9.13 -17.20
N TYR A 77 -24.06 9.89 -16.47
CA TYR A 77 -24.34 11.29 -16.12
C TYR A 77 -23.29 12.27 -16.64
N PHE A 78 -22.05 11.82 -16.84
CA PHE A 78 -20.92 12.66 -17.21
C PHE A 78 -20.18 12.08 -18.42
N ASN A 79 -19.43 12.92 -19.13
CA ASN A 79 -18.54 12.45 -20.18
C ASN A 79 -17.27 11.81 -19.59
N ASP A 80 -16.63 10.94 -20.38
CA ASP A 80 -15.43 10.20 -19.95
C ASP A 80 -14.32 11.11 -19.44
N PHE A 81 -14.14 12.28 -20.08
CA PHE A 81 -13.11 13.25 -19.69
C PHE A 81 -13.32 13.80 -18.28
N LEU A 82 -14.54 14.23 -17.93
CA LEU A 82 -14.83 14.75 -16.58
C LEU A 82 -14.73 13.66 -15.53
N ILE A 83 -15.16 12.43 -15.85
CA ILE A 83 -15.05 11.28 -14.95
C ILE A 83 -13.58 11.00 -14.63
N VAL A 84 -12.72 10.91 -15.66
CA VAL A 84 -11.29 10.64 -15.48
C VAL A 84 -10.63 11.77 -14.67
N LEU A 85 -10.94 13.03 -14.99
CA LEU A 85 -10.39 14.18 -14.27
C LEU A 85 -10.78 14.16 -12.78
N PHE A 86 -12.06 13.94 -12.49
CA PHE A 86 -12.60 13.90 -11.14
C PHE A 86 -12.07 12.70 -10.34
N ASN A 87 -12.08 11.51 -10.94
CA ASN A 87 -11.53 10.29 -10.37
C ASN A 87 -10.05 10.47 -9.99
N SER A 88 -9.24 10.96 -10.94
CA SER A 88 -7.81 11.17 -10.74
C SER A 88 -7.55 12.17 -9.62
N ALA A 89 -8.26 13.30 -9.60
CA ALA A 89 -8.12 14.31 -8.56
C ALA A 89 -8.45 13.75 -7.16
N ILE A 90 -9.58 13.05 -7.01
CA ILE A 90 -10.01 12.48 -5.74
C ILE A 90 -9.06 11.39 -5.25
N LEU A 91 -8.72 10.44 -6.13
CA LEU A 91 -7.85 9.33 -5.76
C LEU A 91 -6.45 9.83 -5.41
N LEU A 92 -5.87 10.75 -6.20
CA LEU A 92 -4.56 11.32 -5.90
C LEU A 92 -4.57 12.12 -4.60
N LEU A 93 -5.56 12.97 -4.37
CA LEU A 93 -5.60 13.79 -3.16
C LEU A 93 -5.89 12.95 -1.91
N LEU A 94 -7.00 12.21 -1.92
CA LEU A 94 -7.52 11.52 -0.75
C LEU A 94 -6.92 10.12 -0.55
N GLY A 95 -6.63 9.41 -1.64
CA GLY A 95 -6.05 8.06 -1.61
C GLY A 95 -4.53 8.05 -1.51
N GLU A 96 -3.84 9.12 -1.94
CA GLU A 96 -2.38 9.12 -1.95
C GLU A 96 -1.74 10.28 -1.20
N ILE A 97 -1.91 11.52 -1.66
CA ILE A 97 -1.13 12.68 -1.19
C ILE A 97 -1.39 12.95 0.29
N ILE A 98 -2.65 13.02 0.70
CA ILE A 98 -3.02 13.31 2.11
C ILE A 98 -2.56 12.16 3.03
N PRO A 99 -2.89 10.88 2.77
CA PRO A 99 -2.43 9.76 3.59
C PRO A 99 -0.90 9.66 3.69
N LYS A 100 -0.18 9.80 2.57
CA LYS A 100 1.30 9.82 2.54
C LYS A 100 1.85 10.94 3.42
N THR A 101 1.27 12.14 3.34
CA THR A 101 1.71 13.30 4.12
C THR A 101 1.51 13.10 5.62
N ILE A 102 0.34 12.60 6.03
CA ILE A 102 0.03 12.31 7.45
C ILE A 102 0.97 11.22 7.98
N CYS A 103 1.11 10.12 7.23
CA CYS A 103 1.94 8.99 7.62
C CYS A 103 3.42 9.36 7.68
N ARG A 104 3.91 10.26 6.83
CA ARG A 104 5.28 10.79 6.90
C ARG A 104 5.52 11.54 8.21
N LYS A 105 4.65 12.49 8.56
CA LYS A 105 4.78 13.31 9.77
C LYS A 105 4.68 12.49 11.06
N MET A 106 3.84 11.45 11.05
CA MET A 106 3.53 10.64 12.23
C MET A 106 4.03 9.20 12.11
N ALA A 107 5.09 8.97 11.32
CA ALA A 107 5.57 7.64 10.93
C ALA A 107 5.84 6.72 12.13
N ARG A 108 6.49 7.24 13.19
CA ARG A 108 6.79 6.47 14.41
C ARG A 108 5.56 5.88 15.10
N ARG A 109 4.42 6.58 15.01
CA ARG A 109 3.14 6.10 15.56
C ARG A 109 2.50 5.12 14.60
N TRP A 110 2.42 5.48 13.32
CA TRP A 110 1.65 4.72 12.33
C TRP A 110 2.29 3.40 11.93
N VAL A 111 3.63 3.28 11.85
CA VAL A 111 4.29 2.01 11.50
C VAL A 111 3.82 0.85 12.38
N ARG A 112 3.76 1.03 13.70
CA ARG A 112 3.35 -0.04 14.63
C ARG A 112 1.87 -0.40 14.51
N VAL A 113 1.02 0.58 14.20
CA VAL A 113 -0.43 0.40 14.04
C VAL A 113 -0.74 -0.30 12.72
N LEU A 114 -0.13 0.18 11.63
CA LEU A 114 -0.33 -0.32 10.27
C LEU A 114 0.34 -1.69 10.04
N ALA A 115 1.37 -2.03 10.81
CA ALA A 115 2.10 -3.29 10.63
C ALA A 115 1.22 -4.55 10.76
N LEU A 116 0.24 -4.56 11.68
CA LEU A 116 -0.64 -5.72 11.85
C LEU A 116 -1.56 -5.94 10.63
N PRO A 117 -2.40 -4.97 10.21
CA PRO A 117 -3.23 -5.15 9.02
C PRO A 117 -2.39 -5.36 7.76
N LEU A 118 -1.23 -4.72 7.65
CA LEU A 118 -0.39 -4.91 6.48
C LEU A 118 0.22 -6.32 6.41
N ARG A 119 0.53 -6.94 7.57
CA ARG A 119 0.96 -8.34 7.61
C ARG A 119 -0.13 -9.29 7.12
N PHE A 120 -1.40 -8.99 7.40
CA PHE A 120 -2.51 -9.76 6.85
C PHE A 120 -2.56 -9.66 5.32
N PHE A 121 -2.48 -8.46 4.75
CA PHE A 121 -2.43 -8.28 3.29
C PHE A 121 -1.20 -8.91 2.65
N HIS A 122 -0.06 -8.87 3.32
CA HIS A 122 1.16 -9.55 2.87
C HIS A 122 0.94 -11.06 2.73
N LEU A 123 0.28 -11.68 3.71
CA LEU A 123 -0.06 -13.10 3.63
C LEU A 123 -1.08 -13.39 2.53
N LEU A 124 -2.09 -12.51 2.39
CA LEU A 124 -3.13 -12.63 1.36
C LEU A 124 -2.54 -12.54 -0.06
N PHE A 125 -1.60 -11.62 -0.29
CA PHE A 125 -0.97 -11.40 -1.59
C PHE A 125 0.27 -12.28 -1.82
N PHE A 126 0.71 -13.04 -0.81
CA PHE A 126 1.85 -13.94 -0.92
C PHE A 126 1.85 -14.87 -2.16
N PRO A 127 0.73 -15.56 -2.53
CA PRO A 127 0.73 -16.39 -3.73
C PRO A 127 0.98 -15.59 -5.01
N ILE A 128 0.41 -14.38 -5.10
CA ILE A 128 0.56 -13.49 -6.25
C ILE A 128 2.01 -12.99 -6.33
N ILE A 129 2.60 -12.57 -5.20
CA ILE A 129 4.00 -12.14 -5.14
C ILE A 129 4.94 -13.26 -5.59
N LYS A 130 4.70 -14.50 -5.14
CA LYS A 130 5.51 -15.66 -5.54
C LYS A 130 5.40 -15.93 -7.04
N ALA A 131 4.20 -15.83 -7.61
CA ALA A 131 3.97 -16.00 -9.05
C ALA A 131 4.69 -14.90 -9.85
N ILE A 132 4.60 -13.64 -9.43
CA ILE A 132 5.29 -12.52 -10.09
C ILE A 132 6.81 -12.73 -10.04
N ASN A 133 7.37 -13.07 -8.87
CA ASN A 133 8.81 -13.30 -8.74
C ASN A 133 9.31 -14.46 -9.60
N PHE A 134 8.48 -15.50 -9.80
CA PHE A 134 8.80 -16.58 -10.72
C PHE A 134 8.93 -16.08 -12.17
N VAL A 135 7.98 -15.25 -12.63
CA VAL A 135 8.03 -14.66 -13.97
C VAL A 135 9.22 -13.71 -14.12
N VAL A 136 9.46 -12.85 -13.13
CA VAL A 136 10.58 -11.90 -13.15
C VAL A 136 11.92 -12.64 -13.26
N ASN A 137 12.13 -13.68 -12.45
CA ASN A 137 13.36 -14.47 -12.52
C ASN A 137 13.52 -15.18 -13.87
N GLY A 138 12.43 -15.69 -14.46
CA GLY A 138 12.47 -16.28 -15.80
C GLY A 138 12.91 -15.28 -16.88
N ILE A 139 12.41 -14.04 -16.81
CA ILE A 139 12.80 -12.97 -17.74
C ILE A 139 14.27 -12.57 -17.53
N LEU A 140 14.72 -12.43 -16.28
CA LEU A 140 16.11 -12.07 -15.97
C LEU A 140 17.10 -13.11 -16.49
N ILE A 141 16.77 -14.41 -16.37
CA ILE A 141 17.59 -15.50 -16.92
C ILE A 141 17.64 -15.46 -18.45
N PHE A 142 16.58 -14.99 -19.11
CA PHE A 142 16.54 -14.89 -20.58
C PHE A 142 17.33 -13.67 -21.11
N LEU A 143 17.44 -12.61 -20.31
CA LEU A 143 18.12 -11.37 -20.69
C LEU A 143 19.61 -11.32 -20.33
N GLY A 144 20.07 -12.21 -19.45
CA GLY A 144 21.48 -12.34 -19.04
C GLY A 144 22.16 -13.52 -19.71
#